data_AF-A0A8H8U0D8-F1
#
_entry.id   AF-A0A8H8U0D8-F1
#
_cell.length_a   1.000
_cell.length_b   1.000
_cell.length_c   1.000
_cell.angle_alpha   90.00
_cell.angle_beta   90.00
_cell.angle_gamma   90.00
#
_symmetry.space_group_name_H-M   'P 1'
#
loop_
_entity.id
_entity.type
_entity.pdbx_description
1 polymer ?
#
loop_
_entity_poly.entity_id
_entity_poly.type
_entity_poly.pdbx_seq_one_letter_code
_entity_poly.pdbx_strand_id
1 'polypeptide(L)'
;MHFTALTFTALVAIFAAPTLGNKINIMNWCSQDVTAWQSHNGDCDHGENGICSGRPGSAPFVIPANQHSIGIDLISDGAGSSIKMTFANGDSHTPLQYEYTIAGGNIYWDLSAIDSENVKVTPTGNGVGQGSCTAIKCPANQFCGDAYNKPEDTKTKACPVDTGDMWVDLCMPTQSFKRQSPRDFTF
;
A
#
# COMPACT_ATOMS: atom_id res chain seq x y z
N MET A 1 -7.49 61.07 34.39
CA MET A 1 -6.72 60.25 33.42
C MET A 1 -7.24 58.82 33.57
N HIS A 2 -8.10 58.37 32.65
CA HIS A 2 -8.65 57.01 32.66
C HIS A 2 -7.95 56.20 31.56
N PHE A 3 -7.28 55.11 31.94
CA PHE A 3 -6.71 54.14 31.02
C PHE A 3 -7.68 52.96 30.89
N THR A 4 -8.24 52.78 29.71
CA THR A 4 -9.07 51.61 29.38
C THR A 4 -8.17 50.52 28.83
N ALA A 5 -7.99 49.42 29.57
CA ALA A 5 -7.24 48.26 29.12
C ALA A 5 -8.11 47.41 28.17
N LEU A 6 -7.66 47.26 26.92
CA LEU A 6 -8.22 46.30 25.97
C LEU A 6 -7.59 44.92 26.21
N THR A 7 -8.36 43.98 26.72
CA THR A 7 -7.98 42.57 26.78
C THR A 7 -8.18 41.92 25.41
N PHE A 8 -7.08 41.57 24.75
CA PHE A 8 -7.10 40.73 23.55
C PHE A 8 -7.30 39.27 23.96
N THR A 9 -8.47 38.71 23.65
CA THR A 9 -8.72 37.28 23.75
C THR A 9 -8.10 36.61 22.52
N ALA A 10 -6.98 35.93 22.69
CA ALA A 10 -6.38 35.14 21.61
C ALA A 10 -7.27 33.90 21.35
N LEU A 11 -7.97 33.88 20.22
CA LEU A 11 -8.57 32.64 19.72
C LEU A 11 -7.45 31.70 19.29
N VAL A 12 -7.21 30.65 20.07
CA VAL A 12 -6.42 29.51 19.63
C VAL A 12 -7.29 28.73 18.65
N ALA A 13 -7.04 28.90 17.35
CA ALA A 13 -7.59 28.03 16.33
C ALA A 13 -6.93 26.65 16.48
N ILE A 14 -7.66 25.69 17.06
CA ILE A 14 -7.27 24.29 17.07
C ILE A 14 -7.48 23.78 15.64
N PHE A 15 -6.44 23.91 14.81
CA PHE A 15 -6.39 23.16 13.56
C PHE A 15 -6.25 21.70 13.94
N ALA A 16 -7.32 20.92 13.77
CA ALA A 16 -7.18 19.47 13.71
C ALA A 16 -6.19 19.20 12.57
N ALA A 17 -5.00 18.70 12.90
CA ALA A 17 -4.08 18.21 11.89
C ALA A 17 -4.86 17.21 11.04
N PRO A 18 -4.80 17.29 9.69
CA PRO A 18 -5.36 16.23 8.87
C PRO A 18 -4.71 14.96 9.38
N THR A 19 -5.52 14.03 9.88
CA THR A 19 -5.07 12.65 10.04
C THR A 19 -4.71 12.21 8.63
N LEU A 20 -3.43 12.30 8.27
CA LEU A 20 -2.88 11.63 7.11
C LEU A 20 -3.11 10.15 7.41
N GLY A 21 -4.26 9.64 6.95
CA GLY A 21 -4.55 8.22 7.10
C GLY A 21 -3.51 7.51 6.28
N ASN A 22 -2.66 6.71 6.92
CA ASN A 22 -1.76 5.83 6.19
C ASN A 22 -2.63 4.65 5.71
N LYS A 23 -3.12 4.72 4.47
CA LYS A 23 -3.83 3.62 3.83
C LYS A 23 -2.94 2.93 2.83
N ILE A 24 -3.27 1.68 2.54
CA ILE A 24 -2.83 1.02 1.31
C ILE A 24 -3.94 1.22 0.30
N ASN A 25 -3.67 2.02 -0.72
CA ASN A 25 -4.57 2.24 -1.83
C ASN A 25 -4.19 1.30 -2.97
N ILE A 26 -5.12 0.47 -3.43
CA ILE A 26 -4.88 -0.43 -4.57
C ILE A 26 -5.69 0.09 -5.74
N MET A 27 -5.00 0.41 -6.83
CA MET A 27 -5.60 0.86 -8.09
C MET A 27 -5.53 -0.26 -9.11
N ASN A 28 -6.70 -0.73 -9.56
CA ASN A 28 -6.82 -1.75 -10.58
C ASN A 28 -7.00 -1.10 -11.97
N TRP A 29 -5.90 -1.00 -12.73
CA TRP A 29 -5.95 -0.58 -14.14
C TRP A 29 -6.25 -1.74 -15.10
N CYS A 30 -6.36 -2.97 -14.61
CA CYS A 30 -6.63 -4.14 -15.42
C CYS A 30 -8.02 -4.03 -16.07
N SER A 31 -8.19 -4.73 -17.20
CA SER A 31 -9.49 -4.86 -17.87
C SER A 31 -10.45 -5.83 -17.15
N GLN A 32 -9.96 -6.52 -16.13
CA GLN A 32 -10.67 -7.53 -15.35
C GLN A 32 -10.59 -7.21 -13.86
N ASP A 33 -11.56 -7.75 -13.13
CA ASP A 33 -11.60 -7.66 -11.68
C ASP A 33 -10.40 -8.41 -11.07
N VAL A 34 -9.89 -7.88 -9.97
CA VAL A 34 -8.86 -8.51 -9.14
C VAL A 34 -9.52 -8.99 -7.86
N THR A 35 -9.32 -10.26 -7.51
CA THR A 35 -9.73 -10.77 -6.20
C THR A 35 -8.57 -10.61 -5.25
N ALA A 36 -8.86 -10.15 -4.04
CA ALA A 36 -7.84 -9.93 -3.03
C ALA A 36 -8.32 -10.35 -1.65
N TRP A 37 -7.37 -10.67 -0.78
CA TRP A 37 -7.62 -10.97 0.63
C TRP A 37 -6.43 -10.52 1.46
N GLN A 38 -6.68 -10.30 2.76
CA GLN A 38 -5.63 -9.93 3.70
C GLN A 38 -5.31 -11.12 4.62
N SER A 39 -4.03 -11.46 4.70
CA SER A 39 -3.44 -12.36 5.71
C SER A 39 -2.77 -11.50 6.79
N HIS A 40 -2.81 -11.95 8.03
CA HIS A 40 -2.26 -11.21 9.16
C HIS A 40 -1.75 -12.18 10.24
N ASN A 41 -0.55 -11.92 10.75
CA ASN A 41 0.13 -12.77 11.74
C ASN A 41 0.28 -14.24 11.29
N GLY A 42 0.48 -14.47 9.98
CA GLY A 42 0.58 -15.81 9.39
C GLY A 42 -0.73 -16.60 9.36
N ASP A 43 -1.84 -16.00 9.81
CA ASP A 43 -3.16 -16.57 9.66
C ASP A 43 -3.79 -16.09 8.35
N CYS A 44 -4.50 -17.01 7.67
CA CYS A 44 -5.25 -16.80 6.41
C CYS A 44 -4.44 -16.87 5.09
N ASP A 45 -3.66 -17.93 4.89
CA ASP A 45 -3.05 -18.22 3.58
C ASP A 45 -3.99 -18.93 2.60
N HIS A 46 -4.72 -19.97 3.04
CA HIS A 46 -5.75 -20.67 2.27
C HIS A 46 -6.78 -21.35 3.19
N GLY A 47 -8.07 -21.00 3.06
CA GLY A 47 -9.19 -21.79 3.57
C GLY A 47 -9.88 -22.55 2.43
N GLU A 48 -10.71 -23.56 2.75
CA GLU A 48 -11.51 -24.26 1.74
C GLU A 48 -12.37 -23.23 0.96
N ASN A 49 -12.18 -23.15 -0.37
CA ASN A 49 -12.74 -22.13 -1.27
C ASN A 49 -12.27 -20.67 -1.08
N GLY A 50 -11.10 -20.43 -0.46
CA GLY A 50 -10.53 -19.09 -0.35
C GLY A 50 -11.25 -18.15 0.62
N ILE A 51 -12.23 -18.65 1.38
CA ILE A 51 -13.02 -17.83 2.31
C ILE A 51 -12.39 -17.90 3.69
N CYS A 52 -11.75 -16.82 4.14
CA CYS A 52 -11.36 -16.70 5.52
C CYS A 52 -12.56 -16.14 6.32
N SER A 53 -13.44 -17.02 6.75
CA SER A 53 -14.58 -16.64 7.60
C SER A 53 -14.12 -16.46 9.05
N GLY A 54 -14.41 -15.30 9.64
CA GLY A 54 -14.41 -15.13 11.11
C GLY A 54 -13.34 -14.23 11.72
N ARG A 55 -12.44 -13.61 10.94
CA ARG A 55 -11.52 -12.56 11.43
C ARG A 55 -11.79 -11.22 10.73
N PRO A 56 -11.73 -10.07 11.43
CA PRO A 56 -11.80 -8.77 10.79
C PRO A 56 -10.71 -8.65 9.69
N GLY A 57 -11.09 -8.28 8.47
CA GLY A 57 -10.17 -8.10 7.34
C GLY A 57 -9.89 -9.36 6.49
N SER A 58 -10.34 -10.55 6.90
CA SER A 58 -9.96 -11.79 6.23
C SER A 58 -10.85 -12.21 5.05
N ALA A 59 -12.06 -11.64 4.93
CA ALA A 59 -12.95 -11.98 3.82
C ALA A 59 -12.37 -11.53 2.47
N PRO A 60 -12.39 -12.37 1.42
CA PRO A 60 -12.03 -11.94 0.09
C PRO A 60 -12.89 -10.77 -0.37
N PHE A 61 -12.27 -9.84 -1.08
CA PHE A 61 -12.93 -8.69 -1.68
C PHE A 61 -12.49 -8.53 -3.13
N VAL A 62 -13.33 -7.86 -3.90
CA VAL A 62 -13.09 -7.60 -5.32
C VAL A 62 -12.64 -6.15 -5.48
N ILE A 63 -11.61 -5.96 -6.30
CA ILE A 63 -11.16 -4.66 -6.78
C ILE A 63 -11.64 -4.57 -8.23
N PRO A 64 -12.72 -3.80 -8.51
CA PRO A 64 -13.31 -3.71 -9.84
C PRO A 64 -12.31 -3.32 -10.92
N ALA A 65 -12.51 -3.83 -12.13
CA ALA A 65 -11.74 -3.46 -13.31
C ALA A 65 -11.82 -1.97 -13.66
N ASN A 66 -10.98 -1.55 -14.61
CA ASN A 66 -11.08 -0.28 -15.32
C ASN A 66 -10.91 0.97 -14.43
N GLN A 67 -9.75 1.05 -13.74
CA GLN A 67 -9.29 2.20 -12.96
C GLN A 67 -10.10 2.44 -11.69
N HIS A 68 -10.50 1.38 -11.02
CA HIS A 68 -11.09 1.47 -9.70
C HIS A 68 -10.01 1.39 -8.62
N SER A 69 -10.20 2.13 -7.53
CA SER A 69 -9.34 2.02 -6.36
C SER A 69 -10.11 1.76 -5.08
N ILE A 70 -9.52 0.95 -4.22
CA ILE A 70 -9.95 0.77 -2.83
C ILE A 70 -8.86 1.27 -1.89
N GLY A 71 -9.24 1.66 -0.68
CA GLY A 71 -8.32 2.00 0.40
C GLY A 71 -8.48 1.02 1.55
N ILE A 72 -7.38 0.43 2.00
CA ILE A 72 -7.31 -0.52 3.11
C ILE A 72 -6.60 0.16 4.28
N ASP A 73 -7.20 0.10 5.47
CA ASP A 73 -6.59 0.61 6.68
C ASP A 73 -5.44 -0.31 7.13
N LEU A 74 -4.33 0.29 7.55
CA LEU A 74 -3.17 -0.45 8.05
C LEU A 74 -3.45 -1.07 9.43
N ILE A 75 -2.98 -2.30 9.62
CA ILE A 75 -2.90 -2.93 10.95
C ILE A 75 -1.54 -2.62 11.56
N SER A 76 -1.54 -1.99 12.74
CA SER A 76 -0.32 -1.43 13.37
C SER A 76 0.01 -2.04 14.74
N ASP A 77 -0.30 -3.32 14.94
CA ASP A 77 -0.05 -4.05 16.19
C ASP A 77 1.35 -4.69 16.28
N GLY A 78 2.19 -4.47 15.27
CA GLY A 78 3.53 -5.03 15.18
C GLY A 78 3.59 -6.42 14.54
N ALA A 79 2.44 -7.06 14.28
CA ALA A 79 2.40 -8.28 13.50
C ALA A 79 2.39 -7.97 12.00
N GLY A 80 3.01 -8.86 11.23
CA GLY A 80 3.09 -8.73 9.78
C GLY A 80 1.74 -9.00 9.12
N SER A 81 1.47 -8.28 8.04
CA SER A 81 0.27 -8.44 7.20
C SER A 81 0.67 -8.56 5.74
N SER A 82 -0.13 -9.26 4.95
CA SER A 82 0.00 -9.28 3.50
C SER A 82 -1.35 -9.12 2.82
N ILE A 83 -1.40 -8.31 1.78
CA ILE A 83 -2.53 -8.24 0.87
C ILE A 83 -2.16 -9.05 -0.35
N LYS A 84 -2.88 -10.14 -0.55
CA LYS A 84 -2.67 -11.10 -1.64
C LYS A 84 -3.70 -10.83 -2.72
N MET A 85 -3.26 -10.81 -3.97
CA MET A 85 -4.06 -10.40 -5.12
C MET A 85 -3.91 -11.43 -6.24
N THR A 86 -5.05 -11.86 -6.78
CA THR A 86 -5.12 -12.74 -7.95
C THR A 86 -5.88 -12.03 -9.06
N PHE A 87 -5.28 -12.06 -10.24
CA PHE A 87 -5.96 -11.67 -11.47
C PHE A 87 -6.91 -12.80 -11.88
N ALA A 88 -8.05 -12.49 -12.54
CA ALA A 88 -9.09 -13.49 -12.85
C ALA A 88 -8.62 -14.74 -13.64
N ASN A 89 -7.38 -14.75 -14.16
CA ASN A 89 -6.74 -15.87 -14.86
C ASN A 89 -5.43 -16.35 -14.19
N GLY A 90 -5.07 -15.82 -13.02
CA GLY A 90 -3.85 -16.17 -12.30
C GLY A 90 -4.04 -17.43 -11.47
N ASP A 91 -2.98 -18.23 -11.38
CA ASP A 91 -2.95 -19.34 -10.46
C ASP A 91 -3.06 -18.81 -9.02
N SER A 92 -4.10 -19.23 -8.29
CA SER A 92 -4.28 -18.88 -6.87
C SER A 92 -3.13 -19.37 -5.98
N HIS A 93 -2.26 -20.23 -6.50
CA HIS A 93 -1.10 -20.77 -5.79
C HIS A 93 0.09 -19.80 -5.69
N THR A 94 0.15 -18.76 -6.53
CA THR A 94 1.22 -17.73 -6.49
C THR A 94 0.65 -16.31 -6.63
N PRO A 95 -0.18 -15.86 -5.66
CA PRO A 95 -0.76 -14.53 -5.73
C PRO A 95 0.33 -13.45 -5.61
N LEU A 96 0.14 -12.32 -6.30
CA LEU A 96 0.91 -11.11 -6.03
C LEU A 96 0.69 -10.71 -4.56
N GLN A 97 1.75 -10.43 -3.82
CA GLN A 97 1.62 -10.05 -2.41
C GLN A 97 2.30 -8.72 -2.15
N TYR A 98 1.54 -7.78 -1.59
CA TYR A 98 2.10 -6.61 -0.92
C TYR A 98 2.13 -6.90 0.58
N GLU A 99 3.33 -7.00 1.13
CA GLU A 99 3.54 -7.38 2.52
C GLU A 99 4.01 -6.17 3.32
N TYR A 100 3.55 -6.03 4.56
CA TYR A 100 3.95 -4.93 5.42
C TYR A 100 3.95 -5.29 6.91
N THR A 101 4.77 -4.59 7.68
CA THR A 101 4.80 -4.62 9.14
C THR A 101 5.09 -3.22 9.66
N ILE A 102 4.31 -2.75 10.63
CA ILE A 102 4.56 -1.46 11.30
C ILE A 102 5.27 -1.74 12.63
N ALA A 103 6.52 -1.31 12.74
CA ALA A 103 7.32 -1.51 13.95
C ALA A 103 8.37 -0.42 14.10
N GLY A 104 8.71 -0.05 15.34
CA GLY A 104 9.83 0.86 15.61
C GLY A 104 9.73 2.23 14.92
N GLY A 105 8.52 2.73 14.68
CA GLY A 105 8.29 4.02 14.01
C GLY A 105 8.41 3.98 12.49
N ASN A 106 8.52 2.80 11.88
CA ASN A 106 8.58 2.61 10.44
C ASN A 106 7.46 1.68 9.96
N ILE A 107 7.11 1.82 8.68
CA ILE A 107 6.48 0.76 7.88
C ILE A 107 7.58 0.04 7.09
N TYR A 108 7.73 -1.25 7.35
CA TYR A 108 8.52 -2.17 6.54
C TYR A 108 7.61 -2.82 5.52
N TRP A 109 8.01 -2.89 4.26
CA TRP A 109 7.15 -3.41 3.20
C TRP A 109 7.92 -4.00 2.03
N ASP A 110 7.29 -4.91 1.31
CA ASP A 110 7.82 -5.45 0.07
C ASP A 110 6.72 -5.97 -0.85
N LEU A 111 7.16 -6.41 -2.04
CA LEU A 111 6.33 -6.97 -3.08
C LEU A 111 6.91 -8.33 -3.47
N SER A 112 6.08 -9.36 -3.57
CA SER A 112 6.49 -10.72 -3.94
C SER A 112 5.54 -11.32 -4.98
N ALA A 113 6.02 -12.37 -5.68
CA ALA A 113 5.27 -13.15 -6.67
C ALA A 113 4.64 -12.31 -7.79
N ILE A 114 5.48 -11.52 -8.48
CA ILE A 114 5.04 -10.66 -9.58
C ILE A 114 5.10 -11.41 -10.90
N ASP A 115 3.94 -11.84 -11.37
CA ASP A 115 3.81 -12.42 -12.70
C ASP A 115 3.12 -11.46 -13.68
N SER A 116 3.71 -11.37 -14.87
CA SER A 116 3.10 -10.93 -16.14
C SER A 116 2.46 -9.53 -16.26
N GLU A 117 2.37 -8.74 -15.19
CA GLU A 117 1.70 -7.42 -15.21
C GLU A 117 2.60 -6.25 -14.79
N ASN A 118 2.26 -5.03 -15.25
CA ASN A 118 2.92 -3.82 -14.78
C ASN A 118 2.43 -3.50 -13.37
N VAL A 119 3.30 -3.68 -12.38
CA VAL A 119 2.99 -3.36 -10.98
C VAL A 119 3.90 -2.24 -10.50
N LYS A 120 3.32 -1.26 -9.81
CA LYS A 120 4.08 -0.17 -9.18
C LYS A 120 3.60 0.06 -7.76
N VAL A 121 4.55 0.18 -6.82
CA VAL A 121 4.25 0.61 -5.46
C VAL A 121 4.87 1.98 -5.20
N THR A 122 4.07 2.93 -4.69
CA THR A 122 4.48 4.33 -4.51
C THR A 122 4.13 4.82 -3.10
N PRO A 123 5.12 5.08 -2.21
CA PRO A 123 4.91 5.86 -0.99
C PRO A 123 4.70 7.35 -1.34
N THR A 124 3.93 8.11 -0.54
CA THR A 124 3.42 9.44 -0.96
C THR A 124 3.71 10.64 -0.03
N GLY A 125 4.69 10.55 0.86
CA GLY A 125 4.94 11.61 1.83
C GLY A 125 6.31 11.56 2.50
N ASN A 126 6.34 11.67 3.84
CA ASN A 126 7.59 11.85 4.57
C ASN A 126 8.58 10.70 4.33
N GLY A 127 9.86 11.03 4.17
CA GLY A 127 10.93 10.05 3.95
C GLY A 127 11.00 9.45 2.55
N VAL A 128 10.07 9.77 1.63
CA VAL A 128 10.15 9.30 0.23
C VAL A 128 11.46 9.74 -0.42
N GLY A 129 12.12 8.79 -1.09
CA GLY A 129 13.44 9.00 -1.70
C GLY A 129 14.62 8.84 -0.75
N GLN A 130 14.39 8.67 0.55
CA GLN A 130 15.44 8.47 1.55
C GLN A 130 15.61 6.99 1.88
N GLY A 131 16.85 6.53 1.98
CA GLY A 131 17.16 5.13 2.31
C GLY A 131 16.49 4.16 1.33
N SER A 132 15.74 3.19 1.86
CA SER A 132 14.96 2.24 1.06
C SER A 132 13.50 2.67 0.84
N CYS A 133 13.07 3.84 1.31
CA CYS A 133 11.73 4.39 1.10
C CYS A 133 11.56 4.91 -0.34
N THR A 134 11.57 4.01 -1.30
CA THR A 134 11.52 4.32 -2.73
C THR A 134 10.46 3.49 -3.42
N ALA A 135 9.92 4.00 -4.54
CA ALA A 135 8.93 3.27 -5.31
C ALA A 135 9.50 1.93 -5.84
N ILE A 136 8.66 0.90 -5.89
CA ILE A 136 8.91 -0.33 -6.66
C ILE A 136 8.26 -0.15 -8.02
N LYS A 137 8.96 -0.58 -9.07
CA LYS A 137 8.43 -0.55 -10.43
C LYS A 137 8.80 -1.82 -11.19
N CYS A 138 7.83 -2.71 -11.34
CA CYS A 138 8.00 -4.04 -11.92
C CYS A 138 7.30 -4.12 -13.27
N PRO A 139 8.05 -4.14 -14.39
CA PRO A 139 7.46 -4.23 -15.72
C PRO A 139 6.86 -5.62 -15.96
N ALA A 140 5.74 -5.64 -16.68
CA ALA A 140 5.12 -6.87 -17.17
C ALA A 140 6.13 -7.75 -17.92
N ASN A 141 6.11 -9.06 -17.63
CA ASN A 141 6.92 -10.08 -18.31
C ASN A 141 8.44 -9.82 -18.24
N GLN A 142 8.90 -9.16 -17.18
CA GLN A 142 10.31 -8.94 -16.90
C GLN A 142 10.64 -9.28 -15.45
N PHE A 143 11.88 -9.70 -15.22
CA PHE A 143 12.39 -9.90 -13.86
C PHE A 143 12.35 -8.57 -13.08
N CYS A 144 11.68 -8.56 -11.93
CA CYS A 144 11.66 -7.38 -11.08
C CYS A 144 12.71 -7.48 -9.97
N GLY A 145 13.82 -6.77 -10.14
CA GLY A 145 14.92 -6.77 -9.16
C GLY A 145 14.61 -6.10 -7.82
N ASP A 146 13.50 -5.36 -7.73
CA ASP A 146 13.04 -4.69 -6.51
C ASP A 146 12.02 -5.51 -5.71
N ALA A 147 11.66 -6.70 -6.18
CA ALA A 147 10.68 -7.59 -5.56
C ALA A 147 11.32 -8.91 -5.12
N TYR A 148 10.71 -9.58 -4.15
CA TYR A 148 11.08 -10.94 -3.78
C TYR A 148 10.69 -11.89 -4.92
N ASN A 149 11.69 -12.49 -5.55
CA ASN A 149 11.53 -13.55 -6.54
C ASN A 149 11.90 -14.92 -5.95
N LYS A 150 12.70 -14.93 -4.87
CA LYS A 150 13.12 -16.12 -4.13
C LYS A 150 13.14 -15.87 -2.62
N PRO A 151 13.03 -16.90 -1.77
CA PRO A 151 13.04 -16.76 -0.32
C PRO A 151 14.31 -16.08 0.25
N GLU A 152 15.45 -16.26 -0.41
CA GLU A 152 16.74 -15.67 0.01
C GLU A 152 16.93 -14.20 -0.39
N ASP A 153 16.01 -13.63 -1.18
CA ASP A 153 16.12 -12.23 -1.56
C ASP A 153 16.03 -11.30 -0.35
N THR A 154 16.58 -10.09 -0.45
CA THR A 154 16.45 -9.06 0.60
C THR A 154 15.93 -7.79 -0.06
N LYS A 155 14.60 -7.63 -0.07
CA LYS A 155 13.89 -6.59 -0.85
C LYS A 155 12.95 -5.75 0.00
N THR A 156 12.86 -6.03 1.30
CA THR A 156 12.12 -5.19 2.25
C THR A 156 12.63 -3.76 2.20
N LYS A 157 11.69 -2.86 1.98
CA LYS A 157 11.83 -1.41 2.03
C LYS A 157 11.32 -0.90 3.36
N ALA A 158 11.78 0.28 3.75
CA ALA A 158 11.38 0.91 5.00
C ALA A 158 11.08 2.37 4.75
N CYS A 159 9.93 2.84 5.21
CA CYS A 159 9.56 4.24 5.27
C CYS A 159 9.20 4.62 6.70
N PRO A 160 9.33 5.91 7.09
CA PRO A 160 8.75 6.40 8.34
C PRO A 160 7.26 6.04 8.43
N VAL A 161 6.75 5.80 9.64
CA VAL A 161 5.33 5.48 9.82
C VAL A 161 4.43 6.65 9.43
N ASP A 162 4.95 7.87 9.32
CA ASP A 162 4.25 9.04 8.81
C ASP A 162 4.50 9.32 7.30
N THR A 163 4.94 8.31 6.53
CA THR A 163 5.18 8.44 5.08
C THR A 163 3.92 8.72 4.25
N GLY A 164 2.72 8.68 4.85
CA GLY A 164 1.45 8.86 4.16
C GLY A 164 0.94 7.55 3.53
N ASP A 165 0.23 7.68 2.41
CA ASP A 165 -0.37 6.54 1.72
C ASP A 165 0.66 5.71 0.95
N MET A 166 0.41 4.41 0.89
CA MET A 166 1.09 3.46 0.00
C MET A 166 0.16 3.13 -1.16
N TRP A 167 0.55 3.46 -2.39
CA TRP A 167 -0.23 3.12 -3.59
C TRP A 167 0.31 1.88 -4.27
N VAL A 168 -0.54 0.90 -4.54
CA VAL A 168 -0.26 -0.29 -5.35
C VAL A 168 -1.05 -0.16 -6.66
N ASP A 169 -0.38 0.17 -7.74
CA ASP A 169 -0.95 0.25 -9.08
C ASP A 169 -0.78 -1.10 -9.79
N LEU A 170 -1.90 -1.76 -10.13
CA LEU A 170 -1.96 -3.04 -10.84
C LEU A 170 -2.28 -2.83 -12.32
N CYS A 171 -1.62 -3.58 -13.21
CA CYS A 171 -1.76 -3.48 -14.67
C CYS A 171 -1.58 -2.04 -15.21
N MET A 172 -0.70 -1.24 -14.60
CA MET A 172 -0.56 0.18 -14.94
C MET A 172 -0.26 0.34 -16.44
N PRO A 173 -0.99 1.21 -17.18
CA PRO A 173 -0.79 1.37 -18.62
C PRO A 173 0.66 1.75 -18.92
N THR A 174 1.27 1.11 -19.93
CA THR A 174 2.71 1.28 -20.24
C THR A 174 3.17 2.73 -20.36
N GLN A 175 2.32 3.62 -20.89
CA GLN A 175 2.66 5.05 -20.99
C GLN A 175 2.75 5.70 -19.60
N SER A 176 1.74 5.48 -18.75
CA SER A 176 1.72 5.97 -17.37
C SER A 176 2.82 5.32 -16.54
N PHE A 177 3.10 4.04 -16.79
CA PHE A 177 4.16 3.29 -16.13
C PHE A 177 5.54 3.87 -16.47
N LYS A 178 5.81 4.19 -17.74
CA LYS A 178 7.09 4.79 -18.16
C LYS A 178 7.31 6.21 -17.62
N ARG A 179 6.24 6.96 -17.38
CA ARG A 179 6.30 8.31 -16.80
C ARG A 179 6.43 8.22 -15.27
N GLN A 180 7.02 9.25 -14.66
CA GLN A 180 6.84 9.47 -13.23
C GLN A 180 5.36 9.79 -12.99
N SER A 181 4.74 9.07 -12.05
CA SER A 181 3.34 9.30 -11.68
C SER A 181 3.23 10.67 -10.99
N PRO A 182 2.12 11.40 -11.11
CA PRO A 182 1.89 12.59 -10.28
C PRO A 182 2.03 12.31 -8.78
N ARG A 183 1.75 11.07 -8.36
CA ARG A 183 1.95 10.57 -6.98
C ARG A 183 3.42 10.43 -6.56
N ASP A 184 4.35 10.48 -7.51
CA ASP A 184 5.79 10.43 -7.22
C ASP A 184 6.35 11.79 -6.77
N PHE A 185 5.52 12.85 -6.80
CA PHE A 185 5.94 14.24 -6.54
C PHE A 185 5.12 14.94 -5.45
N THR A 186 4.24 14.23 -4.74
CA THR A 186 3.56 14.77 -3.57
C THR A 186 4.55 14.78 -2.40
N PHE A 187 4.96 15.98 -1.99
CA PHE A 187 5.84 16.26 -0.84
C PHE A 187 5.03 16.86 0.30
#